data_AF-G7MP95-F1
#
_entry.id   AF-G7MP95-F1
#
_cell.length_a   1.000
_cell.length_b   1.000
_cell.length_c   1.000
_cell.angle_alpha   90.00
_cell.angle_beta   90.00
_cell.angle_gamma   90.00
#
_symmetry.space_group_name_H-M   'P 1'
#
loop_
_entity.id
_entity.type
_entity.pdbx_description
1 polymer ?
#
loop_
_entity_poly.entity_id
_entity_poly.type
_entity_poly.pdbx_seq_one_letter_code
_entity_poly.pdbx_strand_id
1 'polypeptide(L)'
;AFFYLRKASSLLGQPSAFSFLKKHKVKICQFEEATFCRLLSEVCFNMGHITLAKKLARKALRLLKRNFPWTWFGVLFQTFLEKYWHPCTLSQPPNNPSENKKNLAVLQQQLHCLSLLWQLYNLEATASSYRFACLATLMQKNSAEEFANEAQVVSTYVELSQFSQSMGIKDKWLHCEQMAIQKSSLCWFSREGLLATAQLMQALAYTKLCLGHLDFSIKLDLACVSMYWRVSGRSFLRVMMSLAWPAFTLLA
;
A
#
# COMPACT_ATOMS: atom_id res chain seq x y z
N ALA A 1 23.95 -0.08 -0.50
CA ALA A 1 22.68 0.50 -1.03
C ALA A 1 22.49 1.97 -0.64
N PHE A 2 22.47 2.34 0.66
CA PHE A 2 22.29 3.73 1.10
C PHE A 2 23.34 4.71 0.57
N PHE A 3 24.62 4.31 0.52
CA PHE A 3 25.68 5.16 -0.02
C PHE A 3 25.44 5.53 -1.50
N TYR A 4 24.89 4.62 -2.30
CA TYR A 4 24.52 4.87 -3.70
C TYR A 4 23.30 5.79 -3.81
N LEU A 5 22.28 5.62 -2.94
CA LEU A 5 21.11 6.48 -2.91
C LEU A 5 21.39 7.88 -2.33
N ARG A 6 22.28 7.99 -1.34
CA ARG A 6 22.78 9.26 -0.78
C ARG A 6 23.69 9.98 -1.77
N LYS A 7 24.50 9.25 -2.55
CA LYS A 7 25.24 9.80 -3.68
C LYS A 7 24.30 10.27 -4.80
N ALA A 8 23.18 9.59 -5.03
CA ALA A 8 22.11 10.05 -5.91
C ALA A 8 21.33 11.24 -5.34
N SER A 9 21.14 11.32 -4.01
CA SER A 9 20.46 12.43 -3.34
C SER A 9 21.32 13.69 -3.22
N SER A 10 22.64 13.55 -3.03
CA SER A 10 23.60 14.66 -3.07
C SER A 10 23.74 15.25 -4.48
N LEU A 11 23.48 14.44 -5.51
CA LEU A 11 23.24 14.95 -6.87
C LEU A 11 21.89 15.71 -6.90
N LEU A 12 20.81 15.16 -6.34
CA LEU A 12 19.49 15.82 -6.31
C LEU A 12 19.46 17.20 -5.61
N GLY A 13 20.38 17.47 -4.68
CA GLY A 13 20.48 18.74 -3.93
C GLY A 13 21.10 19.90 -4.70
N GLN A 14 21.73 19.65 -5.86
CA GLN A 14 22.17 20.72 -6.76
C GLN A 14 21.25 20.81 -7.97
N PRO A 15 20.74 22.00 -8.33
CA PRO A 15 19.98 22.22 -9.57
C PRO A 15 20.76 21.79 -10.83
N SER A 16 22.09 21.65 -10.71
CA SER A 16 23.04 21.31 -11.77
C SER A 16 23.38 19.82 -11.88
N ALA A 17 23.00 18.93 -10.95
CA ALA A 17 23.33 17.51 -11.08
C ALA A 17 22.42 16.74 -12.04
N PHE A 18 21.41 17.42 -12.60
CA PHE A 18 20.79 17.00 -13.85
C PHE A 18 21.75 17.03 -15.03
N SER A 19 22.97 17.60 -14.91
CA SER A 19 23.98 17.55 -15.96
C SER A 19 24.59 16.16 -16.20
N PHE A 20 24.61 15.27 -15.20
CA PHE A 20 25.18 13.92 -15.38
C PHE A 20 24.20 12.97 -16.08
N LEU A 21 22.89 13.10 -15.81
CA LEU A 21 21.83 12.45 -16.61
C LEU A 21 21.45 13.24 -17.88
N LYS A 22 21.79 14.53 -18.01
CA LYS A 22 21.72 15.24 -19.31
C LYS A 22 22.84 14.84 -20.26
N LYS A 23 23.99 14.38 -19.74
CA LYS A 23 25.12 13.95 -20.57
C LYS A 23 24.84 12.66 -21.35
N HIS A 24 23.89 11.84 -20.91
CA HIS A 24 23.25 10.84 -21.75
C HIS A 24 21.78 11.18 -21.93
N LYS A 25 21.43 11.64 -23.12
CA LYS A 25 20.09 12.05 -23.57
C LYS A 25 19.07 10.89 -23.53
N VAL A 26 18.79 10.34 -22.36
CA VAL A 26 17.76 9.34 -22.11
C VAL A 26 16.60 10.08 -21.44
N LYS A 27 15.49 10.24 -22.16
CA LYS A 27 14.25 10.79 -21.60
C LYS A 27 13.72 9.80 -20.57
N ILE A 28 14.08 9.96 -19.29
CA ILE A 28 13.49 9.20 -18.19
C ILE A 28 11.98 9.44 -18.23
N CYS A 29 11.20 8.37 -18.28
CA CYS A 29 9.76 8.46 -18.34
C CYS A 29 9.21 8.98 -17.01
N GLN A 30 8.13 9.77 -17.01
CA GLN A 30 7.49 10.28 -15.77
C GLN A 30 7.17 9.15 -14.77
N PHE A 31 6.84 7.96 -15.29
CA PHE A 31 6.60 6.76 -14.50
C PHE A 31 7.86 6.29 -13.74
N GLU A 32 9.02 6.26 -14.40
CA GLU A 32 10.29 5.85 -13.78
C GLU A 32 10.72 6.83 -12.68
N GLU A 33 10.53 8.14 -12.90
CA GLU A 33 10.79 9.15 -11.88
C GLU A 33 9.85 8.97 -10.67
N ALA A 34 8.57 8.65 -10.91
CA ALA A 34 7.63 8.33 -9.85
C ALA A 34 8.07 7.09 -9.05
N THR A 35 8.56 6.05 -9.74
CA THR A 35 9.03 4.81 -9.10
C THR A 35 10.26 5.07 -8.23
N PHE A 36 11.19 5.88 -8.74
CA PHE A 36 12.35 6.30 -7.97
C PHE A 36 11.96 7.11 -6.72
N CYS A 37 11.06 8.09 -6.86
CA CYS A 37 10.58 8.88 -5.73
C CYS A 37 9.89 8.01 -4.67
N ARG A 38 9.10 7.00 -5.09
CA ARG A 38 8.48 6.02 -4.19
C ARG A 38 9.52 5.22 -3.41
N LEU A 39 10.48 4.61 -4.11
CA LEU A 39 11.53 3.82 -3.48
C LEU A 39 12.38 4.65 -2.52
N LEU A 40 12.70 5.89 -2.89
CA LEU A 40 13.43 6.80 -2.01
C LEU A 40 12.61 7.15 -0.76
N SER A 41 11.29 7.34 -0.91
CA SER A 41 10.39 7.56 0.22
C SER A 41 10.40 6.39 1.20
N GLU A 42 10.39 5.16 0.70
CA GLU A 42 10.43 3.94 1.51
C GLU A 42 11.77 3.80 2.26
N VAL A 43 12.89 4.11 1.60
CA VAL A 43 14.21 4.14 2.25
C VAL A 43 14.27 5.24 3.31
N CYS A 44 13.76 6.44 3.02
CA CYS A 44 13.70 7.53 4.00
C CYS A 44 12.81 7.17 5.19
N PHE A 45 11.70 6.47 4.96
CA PHE A 45 10.82 5.96 6.00
C PHE A 45 11.55 4.98 6.92
N ASN A 46 12.22 3.98 6.35
CA ASN A 46 13.02 3.00 7.10
C ASN A 46 14.19 3.63 7.86
N MET A 47 14.65 4.82 7.45
CA MET A 47 15.70 5.59 8.14
C MET A 47 15.16 6.59 9.16
N GLY A 48 13.84 6.67 9.37
CA GLY A 48 13.22 7.61 10.30
C GLY A 48 13.12 9.06 9.79
N HIS A 49 13.46 9.34 8.53
CA HIS A 49 13.29 10.65 7.91
C HIS A 49 11.86 10.88 7.42
N ILE A 50 10.90 10.92 8.36
CA ILE A 50 9.44 10.94 8.09
C ILE A 50 9.00 12.14 7.23
N THR A 51 9.50 13.34 7.50
CA THR A 51 9.11 14.56 6.76
C THR A 51 9.57 14.53 5.30
N LEU A 52 10.76 13.99 5.03
CA LEU A 52 11.29 13.81 3.69
C LEU A 52 10.53 12.72 2.93
N ALA A 53 10.26 11.59 3.60
CA ALA A 53 9.45 10.51 3.03
C ALA A 53 8.08 11.03 2.57
N LYS A 54 7.37 11.81 3.40
CA LYS A 54 6.08 12.43 3.03
C LYS A 54 6.18 13.31 1.78
N LYS A 55 7.22 14.14 1.68
CA LYS A 55 7.43 15.01 0.50
C LYS A 55 7.67 14.19 -0.77
N LEU A 56 8.44 13.11 -0.67
CA LEU A 56 8.75 12.22 -1.78
C LEU A 56 7.54 11.39 -2.23
N ALA A 57 6.79 10.81 -1.29
CA ALA A 57 5.56 10.08 -1.62
C ALA A 57 4.51 10.99 -2.29
N ARG A 58 4.33 12.22 -1.79
CA ARG A 58 3.48 13.23 -2.46
C ARG A 58 4.00 13.61 -3.85
N LYS A 59 5.33 13.72 -4.04
CA LYS A 59 5.92 13.99 -5.36
C LYS A 59 5.64 12.83 -6.32
N ALA A 60 5.81 11.58 -5.88
CA ALA A 60 5.51 10.40 -6.67
C ALA A 60 4.04 10.38 -7.11
N LEU A 61 3.10 10.66 -6.20
CA LEU A 61 1.67 10.75 -6.52
C LEU A 61 1.35 11.83 -7.56
N ARG A 62 1.94 13.02 -7.44
CA ARG A 62 1.78 14.10 -8.45
C ARG A 62 2.26 13.66 -9.84
N LEU A 63 3.39 12.96 -9.91
CA LEU A 63 3.91 12.41 -11.18
C LEU A 63 2.99 11.33 -11.76
N LEU A 64 2.29 10.59 -10.91
CA LEU A 64 1.28 9.60 -11.29
C LEU A 64 -0.10 10.23 -11.55
N LYS A 65 -0.18 11.55 -11.75
CA LYS A 65 -1.42 12.32 -12.00
C LYS A 65 -2.47 12.30 -10.88
N ARG A 66 -2.12 11.84 -9.67
CA ARG A 66 -3.03 11.86 -8.51
C ARG A 66 -2.49 12.83 -7.47
N ASN A 67 -3.13 13.99 -7.33
CA ASN A 67 -2.64 15.02 -6.42
C ASN A 67 -3.08 14.73 -4.98
N PHE A 68 -2.14 14.79 -4.04
CA PHE A 68 -2.42 14.71 -2.61
C PHE A 68 -2.27 16.11 -1.98
N PRO A 69 -3.27 16.59 -1.21
CA PRO A 69 -3.27 17.96 -0.69
C PRO A 69 -2.16 18.18 0.34
N TRP A 70 -1.69 19.43 0.39
CA TRP A 70 -0.71 19.90 1.37
C TRP A 70 -1.37 20.60 2.58
N THR A 71 -2.53 21.21 2.36
CA THR A 71 -3.26 22.01 3.35
C THR A 71 -4.47 21.25 3.87
N TRP A 72 -4.89 21.57 5.09
CA TRP A 72 -6.06 20.94 5.72
C TRP A 72 -7.38 21.27 4.99
N PHE A 73 -7.53 22.48 4.44
CA PHE A 73 -8.67 22.82 3.58
C PHE A 73 -8.71 21.94 2.33
N GLY A 74 -7.55 21.70 1.71
CA GLY A 74 -7.43 20.77 0.59
C GLY A 74 -7.80 19.34 0.97
N VAL A 75 -7.50 18.90 2.20
CA VAL A 75 -7.91 17.59 2.70
C VAL A 75 -9.43 17.48 2.78
N LEU A 76 -10.11 18.49 3.34
CA LEU A 76 -11.56 18.49 3.42
C LEU A 76 -12.19 18.44 2.03
N PHE A 77 -11.78 19.33 1.13
CA PHE A 77 -12.29 19.38 -0.23
C PHE A 77 -12.07 18.06 -0.99
N GLN A 78 -10.86 17.49 -0.92
CA GLN A 78 -10.56 16.21 -1.55
C GLN A 78 -11.39 15.08 -0.94
N THR A 79 -11.60 15.08 0.38
CA THR A 79 -12.45 14.08 1.05
C THR A 79 -13.89 14.15 0.54
N PHE A 80 -14.42 15.36 0.33
CA PHE A 80 -15.73 15.54 -0.30
C PHE A 80 -15.74 15.01 -1.73
N LEU A 81 -14.77 15.37 -2.57
CA LEU A 81 -14.70 14.86 -3.94
C LEU A 81 -14.63 13.33 -4.01
N GLU A 82 -13.76 12.72 -3.21
CA GLU A 82 -13.59 11.26 -3.19
C GLU A 82 -14.83 10.52 -2.68
N LYS A 83 -15.61 11.14 -1.79
CA LYS A 83 -16.84 10.53 -1.26
C LYS A 83 -18.03 10.67 -2.21
N TYR A 84 -18.15 11.80 -2.91
CA TYR A 84 -19.35 12.13 -3.69
C TYR A 84 -19.18 11.98 -5.20
N TRP A 85 -17.97 12.14 -5.76
CA TRP A 85 -17.74 12.12 -7.22
C TRP A 85 -17.12 10.83 -7.74
N HIS A 86 -16.36 10.10 -6.91
CA HIS A 86 -15.75 8.83 -7.33
C HIS A 86 -16.75 7.76 -7.80
N PRO A 87 -17.94 7.59 -7.17
CA PRO A 87 -18.94 6.64 -7.66
C PRO A 87 -19.43 6.93 -9.08
N CYS A 88 -19.38 8.19 -9.52
CA CYS A 88 -19.85 8.62 -10.83
C CYS A 88 -18.86 8.36 -11.97
N THR A 89 -17.57 8.14 -11.66
CA THR A 89 -16.50 7.95 -12.66
C THR A 89 -16.20 6.48 -12.96
N LEU A 90 -16.59 5.56 -12.07
CA LEU A 90 -16.40 4.11 -12.21
C LEU A 90 -17.26 3.50 -13.35
N SER A 91 -18.25 4.23 -13.86
CA SER A 91 -19.25 3.74 -14.83
C SER A 91 -18.79 3.70 -16.28
N GLN A 92 -17.54 4.09 -16.60
CA GLN A 92 -17.02 4.02 -17.97
C GLN A 92 -16.01 2.88 -18.16
N PRO A 93 -16.34 1.81 -18.91
CA PRO A 93 -15.37 0.81 -19.28
C PRO A 93 -14.34 1.39 -20.28
N PRO A 94 -13.03 1.16 -20.08
CA PRO A 94 -12.00 1.67 -20.99
C PRO A 94 -12.00 0.92 -22.33
N ASN A 95 -11.98 1.66 -23.44
CA ASN A 95 -12.15 1.16 -24.80
C ASN A 95 -10.95 0.37 -25.38
N ASN A 96 -9.78 0.31 -24.70
CA ASN A 96 -8.55 -0.26 -25.27
C ASN A 96 -7.74 -1.16 -24.30
N PRO A 97 -7.38 -2.41 -24.69
CA PRO A 97 -6.69 -3.35 -23.80
C PRO A 97 -5.17 -3.08 -23.58
N SER A 98 -4.49 -2.36 -24.48
CA SER A 98 -3.05 -2.03 -24.33
C SER A 98 -2.81 -0.85 -23.40
N GLU A 99 -3.72 0.12 -23.39
CA GLU A 99 -3.74 1.28 -22.48
C GLU A 99 -4.06 0.83 -21.05
N ASN A 100 -4.92 -0.18 -20.91
CA ASN A 100 -5.28 -0.81 -19.64
C ASN A 100 -4.04 -1.29 -18.86
N LYS A 101 -3.10 -2.01 -19.47
CA LYS A 101 -1.89 -2.51 -18.77
C LYS A 101 -1.01 -1.39 -18.20
N LYS A 102 -0.85 -0.28 -18.92
CA LYS A 102 -0.09 0.89 -18.45
C LYS A 102 -0.82 1.61 -17.32
N ASN A 103 -2.14 1.75 -17.45
CA ASN A 103 -2.99 2.34 -16.43
C ASN A 103 -2.99 1.52 -15.13
N LEU A 104 -3.01 0.18 -15.23
CA LEU A 104 -2.89 -0.72 -14.08
C LEU A 104 -1.54 -0.54 -13.36
N ALA A 105 -0.43 -0.45 -14.09
CA ALA A 105 0.87 -0.20 -13.46
C ALA A 105 0.92 1.16 -12.72
N VAL A 106 0.29 2.20 -13.30
CA VAL A 106 0.15 3.51 -12.66
C VAL A 106 -0.72 3.42 -11.40
N LEU A 107 -1.89 2.77 -11.49
CA LEU A 107 -2.82 2.59 -10.37
C LEU A 107 -2.17 1.80 -9.22
N GLN A 108 -1.49 0.70 -9.52
CA GLN A 108 -0.76 -0.07 -8.51
C GLN A 108 0.28 0.80 -7.79
N GLN A 109 0.99 1.67 -8.54
CA GLN A 109 1.96 2.55 -7.92
C GLN A 109 1.32 3.68 -7.10
N GLN A 110 0.15 4.16 -7.50
CA GLN A 110 -0.65 5.09 -6.69
C GLN A 110 -1.08 4.42 -5.38
N LEU A 111 -1.59 3.18 -5.43
CA LEU A 111 -1.96 2.41 -4.24
C LEU A 111 -0.80 2.29 -3.26
N HIS A 112 0.38 1.91 -3.73
CA HIS A 112 1.57 1.84 -2.87
C HIS A 112 1.97 3.20 -2.27
N CYS A 113 1.90 4.28 -3.04
CA CYS A 113 2.24 5.60 -2.51
C CYS A 113 1.22 6.09 -1.48
N LEU A 114 -0.07 5.79 -1.69
CA LEU A 114 -1.15 6.09 -0.75
C LEU A 114 -1.01 5.25 0.53
N SER A 115 -0.67 3.97 0.40
CA SER A 115 -0.39 3.08 1.51
C SER A 115 0.72 3.62 2.41
N LEU A 116 1.86 3.96 1.79
CA LEU A 116 3.00 4.55 2.49
C LEU A 116 2.64 5.90 3.13
N LEU A 117 1.80 6.72 2.49
CA LEU A 117 1.39 8.01 3.05
C LEU A 117 0.56 7.88 4.31
N TRP A 118 -0.46 7.01 4.34
CA TRP A 118 -1.25 6.85 5.57
C TRP A 118 -0.40 6.28 6.70
N GLN A 119 0.52 5.36 6.43
CA GLN A 119 1.47 4.83 7.43
C GLN A 119 2.34 5.95 8.00
N LEU A 120 2.90 6.81 7.14
CA LEU A 120 3.69 7.97 7.53
C LEU A 120 2.91 8.99 8.37
N TYR A 121 1.61 9.17 8.12
CA TYR A 121 0.78 10.07 8.94
C TYR A 121 0.35 9.45 10.26
N ASN A 122 0.17 8.12 10.32
CA ASN A 122 -0.18 7.41 11.55
C ASN A 122 0.92 7.45 12.61
N LEU A 123 2.19 7.54 12.19
CA LEU A 123 3.30 7.70 13.11
C LEU A 123 3.27 9.05 13.86
N GLU A 124 2.59 10.06 13.31
CA GLU A 124 2.44 11.35 13.98
C GLU A 124 1.14 11.39 14.76
N ALA A 125 1.21 11.56 16.07
CA ALA A 125 0.05 11.61 16.97
C ALA A 125 -0.70 12.97 16.95
N THR A 126 -0.88 13.57 15.78
CA THR A 126 -1.55 14.89 15.64
C THR A 126 -2.95 14.76 15.05
N ALA A 127 -3.88 15.63 15.46
CA ALA A 127 -5.23 15.63 14.89
C ALA A 127 -5.26 15.95 13.38
N SER A 128 -4.29 16.73 12.89
CA SER A 128 -4.15 17.05 11.47
C SER A 128 -3.62 15.85 10.67
N SER A 129 -2.58 15.16 11.14
CA SER A 129 -2.05 13.94 10.50
C SER A 129 -3.13 12.87 10.37
N TYR A 130 -4.00 12.71 11.37
CA TYR A 130 -5.14 11.81 11.30
C TYR A 130 -6.06 12.08 10.09
N ARG A 131 -6.38 13.35 9.82
CA ARG A 131 -7.21 13.73 8.65
C ARG A 131 -6.51 13.39 7.33
N PHE A 132 -5.20 13.61 7.25
CA PHE A 132 -4.40 13.23 6.08
C PHE A 132 -4.36 11.71 5.90
N ALA A 133 -4.19 10.95 6.98
CA ALA A 133 -4.20 9.49 6.94
C ALA A 133 -5.56 8.96 6.46
N CYS A 134 -6.66 9.47 7.03
CA CYS A 134 -8.01 9.15 6.58
C CYS A 134 -8.22 9.42 5.09
N LEU A 135 -7.75 10.57 4.59
CA LEU A 135 -7.85 10.87 3.17
C LEU A 135 -7.03 9.89 2.30
N ALA A 136 -5.80 9.60 2.70
CA ALA A 136 -4.95 8.65 1.97
C ALA A 136 -5.61 7.26 1.90
N THR A 137 -6.22 6.78 3.00
CA THR A 137 -6.97 5.52 3.01
C THR A 137 -8.21 5.56 2.12
N LEU A 138 -8.93 6.69 2.07
CA LEU A 138 -10.10 6.85 1.22
C LEU A 138 -9.72 6.81 -0.26
N MET A 139 -8.68 7.56 -0.63
CA MET A 139 -8.13 7.55 -1.99
C MET A 139 -7.61 6.15 -2.37
N GLN A 140 -6.99 5.43 -1.42
CA GLN A 140 -6.48 4.08 -1.65
C GLN A 140 -7.63 3.10 -1.92
N LYS A 141 -8.68 3.12 -1.10
CA LYS A 141 -9.90 2.31 -1.31
C LYS A 141 -10.48 2.54 -2.70
N ASN A 142 -10.67 3.81 -3.04
CA ASN A 142 -11.25 4.25 -4.29
C ASN A 142 -10.41 3.79 -5.51
N SER A 143 -9.09 3.95 -5.45
CA SER A 143 -8.17 3.45 -6.49
C SER A 143 -8.13 1.93 -6.58
N ALA A 144 -8.37 1.20 -5.49
CA ALA A 144 -8.42 -0.25 -5.52
C ALA A 144 -9.71 -0.76 -6.16
N GLU A 145 -10.85 -0.10 -5.93
CA GLU A 145 -12.12 -0.43 -6.59
C GLU A 145 -12.08 -0.17 -8.11
N GLU A 146 -11.24 0.78 -8.55
CA GLU A 146 -10.94 1.02 -9.98
C GLU A 146 -10.06 -0.10 -10.58
N PHE A 147 -9.41 -0.90 -9.73
CA PHE A 147 -8.53 -1.99 -10.14
C PHE A 147 -9.34 -3.27 -10.39
N ALA A 148 -9.28 -3.81 -11.62
CA ALA A 148 -10.01 -5.04 -11.98
C ALA A 148 -9.40 -6.33 -11.39
N ASN A 149 -8.25 -6.28 -10.71
CA ASN A 149 -7.65 -7.44 -10.04
C ASN A 149 -8.15 -7.56 -8.60
N GLU A 150 -9.01 -8.53 -8.40
CA GLU A 150 -9.60 -8.82 -7.10
C GLU A 150 -8.54 -9.15 -6.01
N ALA A 151 -7.36 -9.68 -6.37
CA ALA A 151 -6.30 -9.94 -5.38
C ALA A 151 -5.71 -8.65 -4.77
N GLN A 152 -5.54 -7.60 -5.58
CA GLN A 152 -5.08 -6.30 -5.09
C GLN A 152 -6.16 -5.58 -4.27
N VAL A 153 -7.43 -5.76 -4.64
CA VAL A 153 -8.58 -5.28 -3.87
C VAL A 153 -8.59 -5.92 -2.48
N VAL A 154 -8.41 -7.24 -2.38
CA VAL A 154 -8.30 -7.96 -1.11
C VAL A 154 -7.16 -7.42 -0.26
N SER A 155 -5.95 -7.32 -0.83
CA SER A 155 -4.78 -6.77 -0.10
C SER A 155 -5.04 -5.36 0.41
N THR A 156 -5.71 -4.51 -0.37
CA THR A 156 -6.03 -3.15 0.04
C THR A 156 -7.03 -3.13 1.20
N TYR A 157 -8.09 -3.93 1.16
CA TYR A 157 -9.03 -4.01 2.28
C TYR A 157 -8.40 -4.59 3.55
N VAL A 158 -7.40 -5.47 3.42
CA VAL A 158 -6.59 -5.94 4.56
C VAL A 158 -5.76 -4.80 5.17
N GLU A 159 -5.10 -3.98 4.35
CA GLU A 159 -4.36 -2.80 4.85
C GLU A 159 -5.30 -1.79 5.54
N LEU A 160 -6.49 -1.56 4.97
CA LEU A 160 -7.50 -0.67 5.54
C LEU A 160 -8.10 -1.21 6.84
N SER A 161 -8.23 -2.53 6.99
CA SER A 161 -8.72 -3.15 8.21
C SER A 161 -7.70 -3.00 9.34
N GLN A 162 -6.41 -3.25 9.07
CA GLN A 162 -5.31 -3.03 10.01
C GLN A 162 -5.18 -1.56 10.41
N PHE A 163 -5.31 -0.64 9.45
CA PHE A 163 -5.36 0.79 9.73
C PHE A 163 -6.50 1.13 10.70
N SER A 164 -7.72 0.68 10.38
CA SER A 164 -8.91 0.98 11.17
C SER A 164 -8.83 0.38 12.58
N GLN A 165 -8.22 -0.80 12.70
CA GLN A 165 -7.92 -1.45 13.98
C GLN A 165 -6.93 -0.63 14.80
N SER A 166 -5.82 -0.17 14.21
CA SER A 166 -4.84 0.68 14.91
C SER A 166 -5.43 2.01 15.40
N MET A 167 -6.49 2.47 14.72
CA MET A 167 -7.23 3.69 15.07
C MET A 167 -8.38 3.45 16.06
N GLY A 168 -8.68 2.20 16.43
CA GLY A 168 -9.81 1.86 17.29
C GLY A 168 -11.19 2.08 16.66
N ILE A 169 -11.29 2.25 15.33
CA ILE A 169 -12.56 2.48 14.63
C ILE A 169 -13.20 1.15 14.26
N LYS A 170 -13.96 0.58 15.20
CA LYS A 170 -14.53 -0.77 15.10
C LYS A 170 -15.38 -0.99 13.85
N ASP A 171 -16.32 -0.09 13.55
CA ASP A 171 -17.25 -0.29 12.43
C ASP A 171 -16.54 -0.35 11.07
N LYS A 172 -15.57 0.54 10.85
CA LYS A 172 -14.77 0.56 9.62
C LYS A 172 -13.87 -0.66 9.50
N TRP A 173 -13.26 -1.07 10.62
CA TRP A 173 -12.44 -2.27 10.66
C TRP A 173 -13.27 -3.50 10.29
N LEU A 174 -14.40 -3.75 10.95
CA LEU A 174 -15.25 -4.91 10.69
C LEU A 174 -15.78 -4.92 9.24
N HIS A 175 -16.17 -3.75 8.72
CA HIS A 175 -16.59 -3.63 7.34
C HIS A 175 -15.47 -3.98 6.35
N CYS A 176 -14.24 -3.48 6.55
CA CYS A 176 -13.11 -3.81 5.69
C CYS A 176 -12.73 -5.29 5.79
N GLU A 177 -12.78 -5.88 6.99
CA GLU A 177 -12.55 -7.31 7.21
C GLU A 177 -13.56 -8.16 6.43
N GLN A 178 -14.85 -7.82 6.52
CA GLN A 178 -15.91 -8.50 5.78
C GLN A 178 -15.74 -8.38 4.26
N MET A 179 -15.38 -7.19 3.76
CA MET A 179 -15.14 -6.98 2.34
C MET A 179 -13.93 -7.77 1.82
N ALA A 180 -12.84 -7.81 2.57
CA ALA A 180 -11.68 -8.63 2.20
C ALA A 180 -12.03 -10.12 2.11
N ILE A 181 -12.83 -10.64 3.06
CA ILE A 181 -13.30 -12.04 3.03
C ILE A 181 -14.17 -12.30 1.80
N GLN A 182 -15.16 -11.45 1.54
CA GLN A 182 -16.04 -11.61 0.38
C GLN A 182 -15.24 -11.58 -0.93
N LYS A 183 -14.36 -10.61 -1.10
CA LYS A 183 -13.52 -10.49 -2.31
C LYS A 183 -12.52 -11.64 -2.44
N SER A 184 -11.96 -12.16 -1.34
CA SER A 184 -11.02 -13.29 -1.38
C SER A 184 -11.62 -14.58 -1.95
N SER A 185 -12.92 -14.80 -1.72
CA SER A 185 -13.65 -15.95 -2.30
C SER A 185 -13.70 -15.93 -3.83
N LEU A 186 -13.44 -14.78 -4.47
CA LEU A 186 -13.41 -14.62 -5.92
C LEU A 186 -12.01 -14.87 -6.51
N CYS A 187 -10.94 -14.93 -5.69
CA CYS A 187 -9.55 -14.93 -6.16
C CYS A 187 -8.79 -16.26 -5.98
N TRP A 188 -9.40 -17.30 -5.41
CA TRP A 188 -8.68 -18.49 -4.91
C TRP A 188 -7.93 -19.31 -5.96
N PHE A 189 -8.19 -19.09 -7.25
CA PHE A 189 -7.55 -19.82 -8.35
C PHE A 189 -6.21 -19.25 -8.81
N SER A 190 -5.91 -17.98 -8.52
CA SER A 190 -4.67 -17.34 -9.00
C SER A 190 -3.58 -17.38 -7.92
N ARG A 191 -2.31 -17.41 -8.34
CA ARG A 191 -1.17 -17.33 -7.41
C ARG A 191 -1.22 -16.05 -6.57
N GLU A 192 -1.57 -14.93 -7.20
CA GLU A 192 -1.74 -13.63 -6.53
C GLU A 192 -2.90 -13.66 -5.55
N GLY A 193 -4.02 -14.30 -5.90
CA GLY A 193 -5.17 -14.47 -5.02
C GLY A 193 -4.89 -15.38 -3.83
N LEU A 194 -4.10 -16.46 -4.02
CA LEU A 194 -3.63 -17.28 -2.90
C LEU A 194 -2.74 -16.50 -1.94
N LEU A 195 -1.85 -15.63 -2.44
CA LEU A 195 -1.03 -14.74 -1.62
C LEU A 195 -1.89 -13.70 -0.87
N ALA A 196 -2.85 -13.08 -1.55
CA ALA A 196 -3.77 -12.13 -0.94
C ALA A 196 -4.64 -12.78 0.15
N THR A 197 -5.11 -14.01 -0.09
CA THR A 197 -5.84 -14.81 0.90
C THR A 197 -4.97 -15.20 2.09
N ALA A 198 -3.69 -15.54 1.86
CA ALA A 198 -2.74 -15.81 2.94
C ALA A 198 -2.50 -14.57 3.80
N GLN A 199 -2.30 -13.40 3.18
CA GLN A 199 -2.19 -12.11 3.86
C GLN A 199 -3.45 -11.79 4.68
N LEU A 200 -4.64 -12.03 4.13
CA LEU A 200 -5.91 -11.89 4.85
C LEU A 200 -5.96 -12.82 6.07
N MET A 201 -5.64 -14.10 5.91
CA MET A 201 -5.62 -15.06 7.03
C MET A 201 -4.64 -14.63 8.12
N GLN A 202 -3.46 -14.14 7.77
CA GLN A 202 -2.47 -13.65 8.72
C GLN A 202 -2.98 -12.41 9.49
N ALA A 203 -3.59 -11.45 8.79
CA ALA A 203 -4.17 -10.26 9.42
C ALA A 203 -5.34 -10.61 10.35
N LEU A 204 -6.19 -11.56 9.95
CA LEU A 204 -7.26 -12.10 10.78
C LEU A 204 -6.70 -12.82 12.01
N ALA A 205 -5.68 -13.66 11.85
CA ALA A 205 -5.06 -14.40 12.95
C ALA A 205 -4.52 -13.44 14.02
N TYR A 206 -3.77 -12.41 13.61
CA TYR A 206 -3.27 -11.37 14.50
C TYR A 206 -4.41 -10.66 15.23
N THR A 207 -5.45 -10.30 14.49
CA THR A 207 -6.61 -9.62 15.04
C THR A 207 -7.36 -10.47 16.07
N LYS A 208 -7.60 -11.75 15.78
CA LYS A 208 -8.24 -12.68 16.73
C LYS A 208 -7.37 -12.92 17.96
N LEU A 209 -6.04 -12.91 17.80
CA LEU A 209 -5.11 -12.96 18.94
C LEU A 209 -5.27 -11.74 19.85
N CYS A 210 -5.29 -10.53 19.29
CA CYS A 210 -5.48 -9.29 20.06
C CYS A 210 -6.82 -9.23 20.80
N LEU A 211 -7.84 -9.93 20.30
CA LEU A 211 -9.15 -10.05 20.95
C LEU A 211 -9.22 -11.17 22.00
N GLY A 212 -8.13 -11.93 22.22
CA GLY A 212 -8.08 -13.04 23.17
C GLY A 212 -8.62 -14.37 22.61
N HIS A 213 -8.93 -14.45 21.32
CA HIS A 213 -9.42 -15.67 20.67
C HIS A 213 -8.25 -16.52 20.14
N LEU A 214 -7.44 -17.07 21.05
CA LEU A 214 -6.21 -17.81 20.72
C LEU A 214 -6.47 -19.02 19.80
N ASP A 215 -7.49 -19.83 20.08
CA ASP A 215 -7.81 -21.02 19.29
C ASP A 215 -8.14 -20.68 17.82
N PHE A 216 -8.85 -19.57 17.60
CA PHE A 216 -9.16 -19.09 16.25
C PHE A 216 -7.92 -18.53 15.56
N SER A 217 -7.05 -17.83 16.30
CA SER A 217 -5.79 -17.31 15.77
C SER A 217 -4.90 -18.45 15.25
N ILE A 218 -4.71 -19.50 16.05
CA ILE A 218 -3.88 -20.66 15.67
C ILE A 218 -4.44 -21.35 14.41
N LYS A 219 -5.76 -21.55 14.34
CA LYS A 219 -6.41 -22.16 13.17
C LYS A 219 -6.19 -21.34 11.89
N LEU A 220 -6.31 -20.02 11.98
CA LEU A 220 -6.10 -19.11 10.85
C LEU A 220 -4.63 -19.07 10.42
N ASP A 221 -3.70 -19.11 11.37
CA ASP A 221 -2.27 -19.10 11.07
C ASP A 221 -1.83 -20.41 10.37
N LEU A 222 -2.33 -21.56 10.83
CA LEU A 222 -2.13 -22.84 10.12
C LEU A 222 -2.70 -22.81 8.70
N ALA A 223 -3.88 -22.22 8.51
CA ALA A 223 -4.48 -22.04 7.19
C ALA A 223 -3.61 -21.13 6.30
N CYS A 224 -3.07 -20.04 6.85
CA CYS A 224 -2.14 -19.14 6.17
C CYS A 224 -0.89 -19.90 5.66
N VAL A 225 -0.23 -20.66 6.55
CA VAL A 225 0.94 -21.49 6.20
C VAL A 225 0.61 -22.47 5.06
N SER A 226 -0.59 -23.07 5.09
CA SER A 226 -1.03 -23.98 4.03
C SER A 226 -1.18 -23.29 2.67
N MET A 227 -1.60 -22.02 2.63
CA MET A 227 -1.71 -21.24 1.39
C MET A 227 -0.33 -20.85 0.87
N TYR A 228 0.58 -20.40 1.73
CA TYR A 228 1.98 -20.13 1.34
C TYR A 228 2.69 -21.37 0.82
N TRP A 229 2.38 -22.54 1.39
CA TRP A 229 2.88 -23.83 0.91
C TRP A 229 2.41 -24.12 -0.52
N ARG A 230 1.10 -23.98 -0.80
CA ARG A 230 0.53 -24.14 -2.15
C ARG A 230 1.14 -23.19 -3.17
N VAL A 231 1.49 -21.97 -2.76
CA VAL A 231 2.14 -20.97 -3.63
C VAL A 231 3.62 -21.28 -3.89
N SER A 232 4.33 -21.82 -2.89
CA SER A 232 5.79 -21.99 -2.95
C SER A 232 6.25 -23.32 -3.53
N GLY A 233 5.40 -24.36 -3.51
CA GLY A 233 5.75 -25.71 -3.97
C GLY A 233 6.92 -26.36 -3.19
N ARG A 234 7.29 -25.81 -2.02
CA ARG A 234 8.41 -26.26 -1.17
C ARG A 234 7.88 -27.13 -0.02
N SER A 235 8.70 -28.00 0.55
CA SER A 235 8.34 -28.83 1.72
C SER A 235 7.81 -27.99 2.91
N PHE A 236 6.70 -28.42 3.52
CA PHE A 236 5.97 -27.76 4.61
C PHE A 236 6.87 -27.27 5.76
N LEU A 237 7.82 -28.11 6.18
CA LEU A 237 8.77 -27.80 7.27
C LEU A 237 9.63 -26.56 7.00
N ARG A 238 10.00 -26.33 5.74
CA ARG A 238 10.85 -25.20 5.32
C ARG A 238 10.07 -23.88 5.28
N VAL A 239 8.76 -23.94 4.99
CA VAL A 239 7.87 -22.76 4.99
C VAL A 239 7.56 -22.33 6.43
N MET A 240 7.32 -23.28 7.32
CA MET A 240 7.12 -23.04 8.76
C MET A 240 8.32 -22.35 9.40
N MET A 241 9.54 -22.82 9.12
CA MET A 241 10.76 -22.21 9.64
C MET A 241 11.01 -20.78 9.10
N SER A 242 10.61 -20.49 7.86
CA SER A 242 10.76 -19.14 7.29
C SER A 242 9.73 -18.13 7.79
N LEU A 243 8.52 -18.57 8.13
CA LEU A 243 7.45 -17.72 8.67
C LEU A 243 7.62 -17.46 10.18
N ALA A 244 8.34 -18.33 10.90
CA ALA A 244 8.73 -18.10 12.29
C ALA A 244 9.86 -17.05 12.43
N TRP A 245 10.57 -16.72 11.35
CA TRP A 245 11.77 -15.86 11.41
C TRP A 245 11.50 -14.36 11.64
N PRO A 246 10.37 -13.74 11.24
CA PRO A 246 10.09 -12.35 11.62
C PRO A 246 9.60 -12.20 13.07
N ALA A 247 9.18 -13.28 13.74
CA ALA A 247 8.70 -13.24 15.11
C ALA A 247 9.83 -13.01 16.14
N PHE A 248 11.08 -13.31 15.77
CA PHE A 248 12.24 -13.11 16.66
C PHE A 248 12.81 -11.69 16.65
N THR A 249 12.46 -10.86 15.67
CA THR A 249 12.96 -9.46 15.59
C THR A 249 12.05 -8.42 16.23
N LEU A 250 10.92 -8.83 16.82
CA LEU A 250 9.99 -7.95 17.56
C LEU A 250 9.99 -8.20 19.08
N LEU A 251 10.87 -9.06 19.57
CA LEU A 251 11.02 -9.40 20.99
C LEU A 251 12.45 -9.16 21.53
N ALA A 252 13.24 -8.29 20.88
CA ALA A 252 14.52 -7.81 21.37
C ALA A 252 14.49 -6.29 21.54
#